data_AF-A0A949A210-F1
#
_entry.id   AF-A0A949A210-F1
#
_cell.length_a   1.000
_cell.length_b   1.000
_cell.length_c   1.000
_cell.angle_alpha   90.00
_cell.angle_beta   90.00
_cell.angle_gamma   90.00
#
_symmetry.space_group_name_H-M   'P 1'
#
loop_
_entity.id
_entity.type
_entity.pdbx_description
1 polymer ?
#
loop_
_entity_poly.entity_id
_entity_poly.type
_entity_poly.pdbx_seq_one_letter_code
_entity_poly.pdbx_strand_id
1 'polypeptide(L)' 'MQYIVKESDTQGGLGAKFLVRWQADKTVNAPLVETVMIGTKMQQGISFTSRAIVLKESP' A
#
# COMPACT_ATOMS: atom_id res chain seq x y z
N MET A 1 4.04 10.00 6.60
CA MET A 1 5.04 9.09 6.02
C MET A 1 4.49 8.57 4.71
N GLN A 2 5.33 8.47 3.67
CA GLN A 2 4.96 7.85 2.39
C GLN A 2 6.04 6.84 2.01
N TYR A 3 5.65 5.76 1.33
CA TYR A 3 6.56 4.75 0.81
C TYR A 3 6.28 4.56 -0.67
N ILE A 4 7.33 4.60 -1.50
CA ILE A 4 7.21 4.56 -2.95
C ILE A 4 7.99 3.36 -3.46
N VAL A 5 7.30 2.49 -4.19
CA VAL A 5 7.92 1.42 -4.98
C VAL A 5 7.89 1.82 -6.44
N LYS A 6 9.03 1.71 -7.12
CA LYS A 6 9.12 2.02 -8.56
C LYS A 6 8.31 0.99 -9.35
N GLU A 7 7.66 1.43 -10.42
CA GLU A 7 6.95 0.54 -11.36
C GLU A 7 7.86 -0.56 -11.94
N SER A 8 9.16 -0.28 -12.07
CA SER A 8 10.15 -1.25 -12.55
C SER A 8 10.49 -2.36 -11.54
N ASP A 9 10.07 -2.25 -10.28
CA ASP A 9 10.35 -3.26 -9.26
C ASP A 9 9.31 -4.39 -9.32
N THR A 10 9.77 -5.56 -9.74
CA THR A 10 8.93 -6.75 -9.93
C THR A 10 8.97 -7.73 -8.76
N GLN A 11 9.72 -7.44 -7.68
CA GLN A 11 9.91 -8.37 -6.57
C GLN A 11 8.61 -8.70 -5.82
N GLY A 12 7.62 -7.80 -5.84
CA GLY A 12 6.30 -7.99 -5.22
C GLY A 12 5.26 -8.71 -6.10
N GLY A 13 5.63 -9.13 -7.32
CA GLY A 13 4.74 -9.75 -8.28
C GLY A 13 3.75 -8.77 -8.95
N LEU A 14 2.90 -9.31 -9.84
CA LEU A 14 2.02 -8.54 -10.73
C LEU A 14 0.98 -7.66 -10.02
N GLY A 15 0.68 -7.94 -8.74
CA GLY A 15 -0.37 -7.25 -7.99
C GLY A 15 0.12 -6.16 -7.04
N ALA A 16 1.44 -6.02 -6.83
CA ALA A 16 2.05 -5.05 -5.92
C ALA A 16 1.30 -4.90 -4.57
N LYS A 17 1.14 -6.01 -3.83
CA LYS A 17 0.44 -6.00 -2.54
C LYS A 17 1.39 -5.62 -1.41
N PHE A 18 0.89 -4.88 -0.43
CA PHE A 18 1.67 -4.44 0.73
C PHE A 18 1.10 -5.01 2.02
N LEU A 19 2.00 -5.49 2.90
CA LEU A 19 1.67 -5.79 4.29
C LEU A 19 2.21 -4.66 5.16
N VAL A 20 1.31 -3.91 5.80
CA VAL A 20 1.68 -2.83 6.70
C VAL A 20 1.60 -3.34 8.14
N ARG A 21 2.76 -3.36 8.81
CA ARG A 21 2.86 -3.59 10.25
C ARG A 21 3.10 -2.26 10.94
N TRP A 22 2.36 -2.00 12.01
CA TRP A 22 2.43 -0.77 12.78
C TRP A 22 2.21 -1.08 14.27
N GLN A 23 2.62 -0.17 15.13
CA GLN A 23 2.47 -0.26 16.58
C GLN A 23 2.23 1.16 17.14
N ALA A 24 1.54 1.24 18.28
CA ALA A 24 1.40 2.46 19.06
C ALA A 24 1.57 2.16 20.56
N ASP A 25 2.10 3.12 21.31
CA ASP A 25 2.34 2.98 22.77
C ASP A 25 1.04 3.01 23.60
N LYS A 26 -0.05 3.49 23.00
CA LYS A 26 -1.37 3.64 23.63
C LYS A 26 -2.44 3.10 22.69
N THR A 27 -3.60 2.76 23.24
CA THR A 27 -4.78 2.41 22.43
C THR A 27 -5.15 3.58 21.54
N VAL A 28 -5.11 3.33 20.22
CA VAL A 28 -5.47 4.29 19.18
C VAL A 28 -6.31 3.58 18.13
N ASN A 29 -7.03 4.35 17.33
CA ASN A 29 -7.71 3.80 16.16
C ASN A 29 -6.67 3.24 15.17
N ALA A 30 -7.03 2.17 14.46
CA ALA A 30 -6.21 1.66 13.37
C ALA A 30 -5.94 2.77 12.34
N PRO A 31 -4.70 2.87 11.81
CA PRO A 31 -4.37 3.88 10.82
C PRO A 31 -5.15 3.64 9.54
N LEU A 32 -5.66 4.73 8.95
CA LEU A 32 -6.17 4.69 7.59
C LEU A 32 -5.00 4.53 6.63
N VAL A 33 -4.98 3.43 5.88
CA VAL A 33 -3.96 3.16 4.87
C VAL A 33 -4.62 3.13 3.49
N GLU A 34 -4.15 4.02 2.63
CA GLU A 34 -4.57 4.12 1.23
C GLU A 34 -3.34 3.94 0.33
N THR A 35 -3.52 3.23 -0.78
CA THR A 35 -2.49 2.99 -1.78
C THR A 35 -2.92 3.60 -3.10
N VAL A 36 -1.99 4.23 -3.81
CA VAL A 36 -2.16 4.66 -5.20
C VAL A 36 -1.14 3.94 -6.04
N MET A 37 -1.61 3.20 -7.03
CA MET A 37 -0.78 2.60 -8.08
C MET A 37 -0.92 3.43 -9.33
N ILE A 38 0.22 3.82 -9.92
CA ILE A 38 0.27 4.67 -11.11
C ILE A 38 1.03 3.92 -12.19
N GLY A 39 0.43 3.78 -13.36
CA GLY A 39 1.10 3.30 -14.57
C GLY A 39 0.94 4.32 -15.69
N THR A 40 2.04 4.72 -16.32
CA THR A 40 2.05 5.77 -17.37
C THR A 40 2.61 5.27 -18.70
N LYS A 41 2.55 3.96 -18.96
CA LYS A 41 3.11 3.36 -20.18
C LYS A 41 2.26 3.71 -21.41
N MET A 42 2.94 3.86 -22.56
CA MET A 42 2.33 4.00 -23.90
C MET A 42 1.21 5.06 -23.98
N GLN A 43 1.46 6.25 -23.42
CA GLN A 43 0.52 7.38 -23.39
C GLN A 43 -0.80 7.12 -22.64
N GLN A 44 -0.95 5.96 -21.97
CA GLN A 44 -2.09 5.67 -21.12
C GLN A 44 -1.69 5.89 -19.66
N GLY A 45 -2.28 6.91 -19.04
CA GLY A 45 -2.19 7.13 -17.60
C GLY A 45 -3.31 6.37 -16.90
N ILE A 46 -2.98 5.28 -16.23
CA ILE A 46 -3.93 4.50 -15.43
C ILE A 46 -3.54 4.65 -13.97
N SER A 47 -4.54 4.89 -13.13
CA SER A 47 -4.37 4.95 -11.68
C SER A 47 -5.38 4.06 -10.98
N PHE A 48 -4.91 3.31 -9.99
CA PHE A 48 -5.75 2.49 -9.13
C PHE A 48 -5.56 2.91 -7.68
N THR A 49 -6.65 2.95 -6.93
CA THR A 49 -6.62 3.18 -5.49
C THR A 49 -7.10 1.94 -4.75
N SER A 50 -6.52 1.68 -3.58
CA SER A 50 -6.99 0.61 -2.70
C SER A 50 -6.87 1.04 -1.24
N ARG A 51 -7.83 0.61 -0.42
CA ARG A 51 -7.77 0.74 1.04
C ARG A 51 -7.28 -0.56 1.64
N ALA A 52 -6.45 -0.45 2.67
CA ALA A 52 -6.03 -1.64 3.40
C ALA A 52 -7.20 -2.25 4.18
N ILE A 53 -7.10 -3.56 4.38
CA ILE A 53 -7.96 -4.32 5.28
C ILE A 53 -7.12 -4.81 6.46
N VAL A 54 -7.69 -4.82 7.66
CA VAL A 54 -7.03 -5.37 8.84
C VAL A 54 -6.98 -6.88 8.70
N LEU A 55 -5.77 -7.45 8.63
CA LEU A 55 -5.56 -8.89 8.55
C LEU A 55 -5.40 -9.56 9.91
N LYS A 56 -4.74 -8.87 10.85
CA LYS A 56 -4.47 -9.36 12.20
C LYS A 56 -4.16 -8.19 13.13
N GLU A 57 -4.69 -8.25 14.35
CA GLU A 57 -4.25 -7.42 15.46
C GLU A 57 -3.25 -8.22 16.32
N SER A 58 -2.14 -7.58 16.69
CA SER A 58 -1.20 -8.14 17.66
C SER A 58 -1.63 -7.70 19.06
N PRO A 59 -1.60 -8.61 20.06
CA PRO A 59 -1.91 -8.29 21.44
C PRO A 59 -0.91 -7.32 22.06
#